data_AF-A0A7V7WSJ9-F1
#
_entry.id   AF-A0A7V7WSJ9-F1
#
_cell.length_a   1.000
_cell.length_b   1.000
_cell.length_c   1.000
_cell.angle_alpha   90.00
_cell.angle_beta   90.00
_cell.angle_gamma   90.00
#
_symmetry.space_group_name_H-M   'P 1'
#
loop_
_entity.id
_entity.type
_entity.pdbx_description
1 polymer ?
#
loop_
_entity_poly.entity_id
_entity_poly.type
_entity_poly.pdbx_seq_one_letter_code
_entity_poly.pdbx_strand_id
1 'polypeptide(L)'
;MSDLGLEKQAARAASLEGGAQSWQKFGRDLMCLLTALKEQYAIVCQAVGRPYFVQFVDQGQEGLRAEAVSNNFLVGETRLDNRQTIAMLRLGWQTPTGNLESSTPHRDPEGSPNFFMQLPPPIDYPKLARLAIRTLGDVYKIASAADMRFELAPRQRPSNEDSAERGNGRAVNSVSAAETAEALKRTILAILREISGIPTLDLDADGDLVLEYRGLKVYFLISPQVRWMRITAVLADGVPI
;
A
#
# COMPACT_ATOMS: atom_id res chain seq x y z
N MET A 1 -10.71 43.07 -21.47
CA MET A 1 -9.94 41.94 -20.91
C MET A 1 -10.95 40.86 -20.53
N SER A 2 -10.93 39.73 -21.23
CA SER A 2 -12.06 38.80 -21.34
C SER A 2 -12.27 37.92 -20.11
N ASP A 3 -13.53 37.78 -19.71
CA ASP A 3 -14.10 36.88 -18.66
C ASP A 3 -13.54 35.45 -18.71
N LEU A 4 -13.25 34.96 -19.92
CA LEU A 4 -12.69 33.63 -20.20
C LEU A 4 -11.33 33.35 -19.52
N GLY A 5 -10.59 34.39 -19.14
CA GLY A 5 -9.32 34.27 -18.43
C GLY A 5 -9.48 34.04 -16.92
N LEU A 6 -10.55 34.60 -16.31
CA LEU A 6 -10.83 34.44 -14.88
C LEU A 6 -11.41 33.06 -14.58
N GLU A 7 -12.33 32.56 -15.41
CA GLU A 7 -12.94 31.23 -15.21
C GLU A 7 -11.91 30.09 -15.27
N LYS A 8 -10.95 30.16 -16.20
CA LYS A 8 -9.86 29.18 -16.29
C LYS A 8 -8.92 29.23 -15.08
N GLN A 9 -8.68 30.42 -14.51
CA GLN A 9 -7.88 30.55 -13.29
C GLN A 9 -8.62 30.02 -12.07
N ALA A 10 -9.92 30.30 -11.93
CA ALA A 10 -10.75 29.79 -10.84
C ALA A 10 -10.88 28.26 -10.87
N ALA A 11 -11.14 27.66 -12.04
CA ALA A 11 -11.19 26.21 -12.19
C ALA A 11 -9.86 25.53 -11.87
N ARG A 12 -8.73 26.16 -12.26
CA ARG A 12 -7.39 25.69 -11.92
C ARG A 12 -7.11 25.79 -10.42
N ALA A 13 -7.51 26.88 -9.77
CA ALA A 13 -7.36 27.06 -8.32
C ALA A 13 -8.18 26.02 -7.55
N ALA A 14 -9.45 25.82 -7.90
CA ALA A 14 -10.32 24.81 -7.28
C ALA A 14 -9.78 23.38 -7.48
N SER A 15 -9.24 23.07 -8.65
CA SER A 15 -8.60 21.76 -8.91
C SER A 15 -7.34 21.54 -8.07
N LEU A 16 -6.52 22.59 -7.90
CA LEU A 16 -5.33 22.55 -7.04
C LEU A 16 -5.70 22.41 -5.56
N GLU A 17 -6.74 23.11 -5.10
CA GLU A 17 -7.26 23.01 -3.73
C GLU A 17 -7.84 21.62 -3.45
N GLY A 18 -8.65 21.08 -4.36
CA GLY A 18 -9.16 19.70 -4.25
C GLY A 18 -8.04 18.66 -4.24
N GLY A 19 -7.02 18.85 -5.08
CA GLY A 19 -5.82 18.02 -5.08
C GLY A 19 -5.07 18.07 -3.74
N ALA A 20 -4.83 19.28 -3.20
CA ALA A 20 -4.17 19.46 -1.91
C ALA A 20 -4.95 18.82 -0.75
N GLN A 21 -6.28 18.98 -0.74
CA GLN A 21 -7.14 18.37 0.27
C GLN A 21 -7.12 16.83 0.19
N SER A 22 -7.09 16.27 -1.03
CA SER A 22 -6.97 14.82 -1.25
C SER A 22 -5.66 14.26 -0.68
N TRP A 23 -4.53 14.93 -0.90
CA TRP A 23 -3.23 14.53 -0.38
C TRP A 23 -3.14 14.65 1.14
N GLN A 24 -3.73 15.68 1.73
CA GLN A 24 -3.81 15.80 3.19
C GLN A 24 -4.59 14.65 3.82
N LYS A 25 -5.73 14.27 3.23
CA LYS A 25 -6.51 13.11 3.72
C LYS A 25 -5.70 11.83 3.58
N PHE A 26 -5.11 11.58 2.41
CA PHE A 26 -4.26 10.41 2.17
C PHE A 26 -3.12 10.30 3.18
N GLY A 27 -2.45 11.41 3.52
CA GLY A 27 -1.38 11.42 4.51
C GLY A 27 -1.84 11.06 5.91
N ARG A 28 -3.01 11.54 6.33
CA ARG A 28 -3.60 11.15 7.63
C ARG A 28 -3.95 9.67 7.67
N ASP A 29 -4.58 9.17 6.61
CA ASP A 29 -4.97 7.76 6.49
C ASP A 29 -3.73 6.85 6.51
N LEU A 30 -2.68 7.20 5.74
CA LEU A 30 -1.41 6.47 5.73
C LEU A 30 -0.73 6.49 7.11
N MET A 31 -0.73 7.62 7.81
CA MET A 31 -0.17 7.70 9.17
C MET A 31 -0.90 6.75 10.13
N CYS A 32 -2.23 6.69 10.07
CA CYS A 32 -3.01 5.75 10.86
C CYS A 32 -2.68 4.30 10.53
N LEU A 33 -2.55 3.96 9.24
CA LEU A 33 -2.16 2.62 8.80
C LEU A 33 -0.76 2.24 9.28
N LEU A 34 0.23 3.13 9.14
CA LEU A 34 1.59 2.91 9.58
C LEU A 34 1.68 2.68 11.10
N THR A 35 0.90 3.41 11.88
CA THR A 35 0.84 3.25 13.34
C THR A 35 0.26 1.90 13.76
N ALA A 36 -0.63 1.33 12.94
CA ALA A 36 -1.28 0.05 13.19
C ALA A 36 -0.62 -1.14 12.45
N LEU A 37 0.48 -0.89 11.73
CA LEU A 37 1.16 -1.92 10.96
C LEU A 37 1.73 -2.99 11.90
N LYS A 38 1.59 -4.25 11.48
CA LYS A 38 2.17 -5.41 12.18
C LYS A 38 3.22 -6.05 11.27
N GLU A 39 4.25 -6.64 11.85
CA GLU A 39 5.41 -7.27 11.16
C GLU A 39 5.07 -8.25 10.03
N GLN A 40 3.88 -8.85 10.06
CA GLN A 40 3.40 -9.83 9.09
C GLN A 40 2.75 -9.23 7.85
N TYR A 41 2.60 -7.91 7.77
CA TYR A 41 1.98 -7.22 6.65
C TYR A 41 2.87 -6.09 6.11
N ALA A 42 2.70 -5.81 4.83
CA ALA A 42 3.21 -4.63 4.17
C ALA A 42 2.04 -3.71 3.79
N ILE A 43 2.24 -2.39 3.88
CA ILE A 43 1.34 -1.40 3.29
C ILE A 43 1.92 -1.00 1.94
N VAL A 44 1.14 -1.12 0.87
CA VAL A 44 1.50 -0.65 -0.47
C VAL A 44 0.60 0.52 -0.86
N CYS A 45 1.20 1.67 -1.13
CA CYS A 45 0.57 2.86 -1.68
C CYS A 45 0.70 2.84 -3.19
N GLN A 46 -0.29 2.30 -3.90
CA GLN A 46 -0.24 2.03 -5.34
C GLN A 46 -1.02 3.07 -6.15
N ALA A 47 -0.44 3.57 -7.23
CA ALA A 47 -1.15 4.39 -8.21
C ALA A 47 -2.05 3.52 -9.11
N VAL A 48 -3.32 3.88 -9.26
CA VAL A 48 -4.27 3.16 -10.12
C VAL A 48 -3.85 3.28 -11.58
N GLY A 49 -3.74 2.14 -12.27
CA GLY A 49 -3.40 2.08 -13.69
C GLY A 49 -1.97 2.54 -14.03
N ARG A 50 -1.11 2.77 -13.02
CA ARG A 50 0.30 3.16 -13.22
C ARG A 50 1.19 2.26 -12.35
N PRO A 51 2.44 1.97 -12.77
CA PRO A 51 3.33 1.05 -12.05
C PRO A 51 3.98 1.67 -10.80
N TYR A 52 3.54 2.86 -10.36
CA TYR A 52 4.16 3.59 -9.26
C TYR A 52 3.64 3.15 -7.90
N PHE A 53 4.55 2.83 -6.99
CA PHE A 53 4.23 2.57 -5.61
C PHE A 53 5.27 3.09 -4.63
N VAL A 54 4.82 3.24 -3.39
CA VAL A 54 5.65 3.29 -2.18
C VAL A 54 5.12 2.23 -1.21
N GLN A 55 5.99 1.38 -0.66
CA GLN A 55 5.62 0.35 0.29
C GLN A 55 6.36 0.48 1.61
N PHE A 56 5.75 -0.05 2.66
CA PHE A 56 6.26 -0.05 4.03
C PHE A 56 6.13 -1.43 4.65
N VAL A 57 7.20 -1.91 5.26
CA VAL A 57 7.27 -3.20 5.94
C VAL A 57 7.82 -2.98 7.34
N ASP A 58 7.06 -3.38 8.34
CA ASP A 58 7.55 -3.45 9.71
C ASP A 58 8.46 -4.68 9.86
N GLN A 59 9.68 -4.44 10.35
CA GLN A 59 10.71 -5.44 10.60
C GLN A 59 10.95 -5.65 12.10
N GLY A 60 10.03 -5.20 12.95
CA GLY A 60 10.10 -5.42 14.39
C GLY A 60 11.22 -4.60 15.02
N GLN A 61 12.20 -5.28 15.63
CA GLN A 61 13.32 -4.62 16.31
C GLN A 61 14.22 -3.82 15.36
N GLU A 62 14.29 -4.21 14.08
CA GLU A 62 15.07 -3.50 13.04
C GLU A 62 14.36 -2.24 12.52
N GLY A 63 13.16 -1.95 13.02
CA GLY A 63 12.35 -0.81 12.64
C GLY A 63 11.54 -1.06 11.37
N LEU A 64 11.48 -0.04 10.51
CA LEU A 64 10.61 -0.05 9.33
C LEU A 64 11.45 0.08 8.05
N ARG A 65 11.18 -0.79 7.08
CA ARG A 65 11.69 -0.63 5.73
C ARG A 65 10.67 0.08 4.87
N ALA A 66 11.11 1.12 4.15
CA ALA A 66 10.33 1.76 3.11
C ALA A 66 10.97 1.48 1.74
N GLU A 67 10.16 1.24 0.72
CA GLU A 67 10.65 1.06 -0.66
C GLU A 67 9.76 1.80 -1.67
N ALA A 68 10.35 2.21 -2.78
CA ALA A 68 9.66 2.90 -3.86
C ALA A 68 10.18 2.39 -5.22
N VAL A 69 9.26 2.16 -6.16
CA VAL A 69 9.59 1.51 -7.44
C VAL A 69 10.75 2.18 -8.18
N SER A 70 11.65 1.40 -8.76
CA SER A 70 12.79 1.91 -9.52
C SER A 70 12.71 1.62 -11.02
N ASN A 71 13.66 2.19 -11.76
CA ASN A 71 13.87 1.93 -13.17
C ASN A 71 14.28 0.48 -13.51
N ASN A 72 14.47 -0.39 -12.52
CA ASN A 72 14.58 -1.83 -12.75
C ASN A 72 13.24 -2.45 -13.18
N PHE A 73 12.12 -1.80 -12.86
CA PHE A 73 10.76 -2.26 -13.17
C PHE A 73 10.02 -1.31 -14.12
N LEU A 74 10.41 -0.03 -14.15
CA LEU A 74 9.77 0.98 -14.98
C LEU A 74 10.34 0.99 -16.40
N VAL A 75 9.44 1.07 -17.39
CA VAL A 75 9.78 1.04 -18.82
C VAL A 75 9.04 2.13 -19.59
N GLY A 76 9.56 2.48 -20.77
CA GLY A 76 8.94 3.47 -21.66
C GLY A 76 8.67 4.81 -20.97
N GLU A 77 7.47 5.34 -21.14
CA GLU A 77 7.03 6.63 -20.58
C GLU A 77 6.95 6.64 -19.05
N THR A 78 6.93 5.47 -18.40
CA THR A 78 6.87 5.38 -16.93
C THR A 78 8.24 5.46 -16.27
N ARG A 79 9.31 5.35 -17.07
CA ARG A 79 10.68 5.34 -16.59
C ARG A 79 11.07 6.71 -16.03
N LEU A 80 11.72 6.71 -14.86
CA LEU A 80 12.19 7.94 -14.21
C LEU A 80 13.34 8.56 -14.99
N ASP A 81 13.24 9.87 -15.22
CA ASP A 81 14.33 10.65 -15.76
C ASP A 81 15.40 10.99 -14.69
N ASN A 82 16.45 11.69 -15.11
CA ASN A 82 17.53 12.10 -14.22
C ASN A 82 17.05 13.08 -13.13
N ARG A 83 16.08 13.95 -13.42
CA ARG A 83 15.56 14.93 -12.46
C ARG A 83 14.74 14.24 -11.38
N GLN A 84 13.90 13.28 -11.76
CA GLN A 84 13.12 12.45 -10.85
C GLN A 84 14.03 11.58 -9.99
N THR A 85 15.06 10.97 -10.58
CA THR A 85 16.06 10.19 -9.84
C THR A 85 16.79 11.06 -8.80
N ILE A 86 17.26 12.25 -9.19
CA ILE A 86 17.88 13.20 -8.24
C ILE A 86 16.90 13.62 -7.14
N ALA A 87 15.61 13.81 -7.48
CA ALA A 87 14.59 14.14 -6.49
C ALA A 87 14.38 13.01 -5.48
N MET A 88 14.43 11.73 -5.89
CA MET A 88 14.41 10.59 -4.96
C MET A 88 15.56 10.68 -3.94
N LEU A 89 16.78 10.91 -4.42
CA LEU A 89 17.96 11.01 -3.53
C LEU A 89 17.85 12.19 -2.55
N ARG A 90 17.33 13.33 -3.02
CA ARG A 90 17.10 14.51 -2.16
C ARG A 90 16.02 14.28 -1.10
N LEU A 91 15.10 13.35 -1.33
CA LEU A 91 14.12 12.91 -0.34
C LEU A 91 14.72 11.93 0.69
N GLY A 92 15.95 11.46 0.46
CA GLY A 92 16.67 10.53 1.35
C GLY A 92 16.58 9.07 0.91
N TRP A 93 15.96 8.76 -0.23
CA TRP A 93 15.96 7.41 -0.76
C TRP A 93 17.36 6.95 -1.16
N GLN A 94 17.71 5.72 -0.83
CA GLN A 94 18.91 5.05 -1.32
C GLN A 94 18.67 4.49 -2.72
N THR A 95 19.71 4.48 -3.56
CA THR A 95 19.63 3.88 -4.90
C THR A 95 19.45 2.36 -4.82
N PRO A 96 18.77 1.73 -5.79
CA PRO A 96 18.78 0.28 -5.91
C PRO A 96 20.21 -0.27 -5.91
N THR A 97 20.44 -1.36 -5.18
CA THR A 97 21.76 -2.01 -5.10
C THR A 97 21.97 -3.05 -6.18
N GLY A 98 20.93 -3.38 -6.94
CA GLY A 98 20.96 -4.39 -8.00
C GLY A 98 19.59 -4.56 -8.65
N ASN A 99 19.42 -5.58 -9.49
CA ASN A 99 18.14 -5.97 -10.10
C ASN A 99 17.49 -7.13 -9.32
N LEU A 100 16.34 -7.65 -9.77
CA LEU A 100 15.64 -8.76 -9.12
C LEU A 100 16.50 -10.02 -8.88
N GLU A 101 17.48 -10.29 -9.74
CA GLU A 101 18.32 -11.49 -9.66
C GLU A 101 19.53 -11.29 -8.74
N SER A 102 20.00 -10.05 -8.60
CA SER A 102 21.17 -9.71 -7.78
C SER A 102 20.80 -9.22 -6.38
N SER A 103 19.68 -8.51 -6.23
CA SER A 103 19.15 -8.01 -4.95
C SER A 103 18.16 -8.99 -4.34
N THR A 104 18.61 -10.23 -4.16
CA THR A 104 17.86 -11.28 -3.46
C THR A 104 18.34 -11.38 -2.02
N PRO A 105 17.52 -11.90 -1.08
CA PRO A 105 17.93 -12.05 0.33
C PRO A 105 19.22 -12.86 0.53
N HIS A 106 19.62 -13.69 -0.44
CA HIS A 106 20.84 -14.50 -0.36
C HIS A 106 22.09 -13.79 -0.89
N ARG A 107 21.92 -12.84 -1.83
CA ARG A 107 23.03 -12.18 -2.52
C ARG A 107 23.28 -10.77 -2.01
N ASP A 108 22.23 -10.09 -1.59
CA ASP A 108 22.28 -8.77 -0.99
C ASP A 108 21.13 -8.64 0.03
N PRO A 109 21.34 -9.15 1.26
CA PRO A 109 20.28 -9.24 2.28
C PRO A 109 19.69 -7.87 2.65
N GLU A 110 20.51 -6.82 2.61
CA GLU A 110 20.14 -5.45 2.99
C GLU A 110 19.74 -4.58 1.80
N GLY A 111 20.01 -5.06 0.58
CA GLY A 111 19.76 -4.37 -0.67
C GLY A 111 18.31 -4.37 -1.13
N SER A 112 18.08 -3.69 -2.25
CA SER A 112 16.78 -3.66 -2.89
C SER A 112 16.91 -3.43 -4.39
N PRO A 113 16.07 -4.07 -5.23
CA PRO A 113 15.91 -3.66 -6.61
C PRO A 113 15.11 -2.36 -6.74
N ASN A 114 14.53 -1.85 -5.64
CA ASN A 114 13.81 -0.58 -5.56
C ASN A 114 14.68 0.51 -4.91
N PHE A 115 14.21 1.75 -4.98
CA PHE A 115 14.71 2.75 -4.05
C PHE A 115 14.26 2.35 -2.65
N PHE A 116 15.12 2.47 -1.64
CA PHE A 116 14.80 1.99 -0.30
C PHE A 116 15.32 2.91 0.81
N MET A 117 14.77 2.72 2.00
CA MET A 117 15.20 3.37 3.22
C MET A 117 14.98 2.42 4.39
N GLN A 118 16.00 2.27 5.23
CA GLN A 118 15.88 1.62 6.53
C GLN A 118 15.66 2.70 7.61
N LEU A 119 14.58 2.57 8.38
CA LEU A 119 14.20 3.52 9.42
C LEU A 119 14.26 2.82 10.79
N PRO A 120 15.28 3.08 11.62
CA PRO A 120 15.35 2.50 12.96
C PRO A 120 14.32 3.15 13.90
N PRO A 121 13.86 2.44 14.95
CA PRO A 121 12.97 3.02 15.95
C PRO A 121 13.67 4.12 16.77
N PRO A 122 12.93 5.13 17.29
CA PRO A 122 11.50 5.35 17.12
C PRO A 122 11.14 5.95 15.74
N ILE A 123 10.01 5.49 15.17
CA ILE A 123 9.57 5.91 13.83
C ILE A 123 8.73 7.19 13.90
N ASP A 124 9.10 8.21 13.12
CA ASP A 124 8.30 9.42 12.89
C ASP A 124 7.30 9.18 11.73
N TYR A 125 6.15 8.59 12.05
CA TYR A 125 5.09 8.31 11.07
C TYR A 125 4.58 9.54 10.30
N PRO A 126 4.39 10.72 10.93
CA PRO A 126 4.06 11.94 10.19
C PRO A 126 5.09 12.30 9.11
N LYS A 127 6.39 12.18 9.42
CA LYS A 127 7.46 12.43 8.44
C LYS A 127 7.46 11.40 7.32
N LEU A 128 7.17 10.14 7.65
CA LEU A 128 7.10 9.05 6.68
C LEU A 128 5.91 9.20 5.72
N ALA A 129 4.74 9.59 6.22
CA ALA A 129 3.59 9.89 5.38
C ALA A 129 3.88 11.05 4.41
N ARG A 130 4.58 12.10 4.89
CA ARG A 130 5.05 13.20 4.02
C ARG A 130 6.05 12.72 2.97
N LEU A 131 6.97 11.82 3.32
CA LEU A 131 7.91 11.22 2.36
C LEU A 131 7.15 10.49 1.24
N ALA A 132 6.14 9.70 1.59
CA ALA A 132 5.30 8.98 0.61
C ALA A 132 4.59 9.95 -0.33
N ILE A 133 3.93 10.97 0.21
CA ILE A 133 3.21 11.99 -0.58
C ILE A 133 4.16 12.70 -1.54
N ARG A 134 5.33 13.15 -1.06
CA ARG A 134 6.31 13.83 -1.92
C ARG A 134 6.86 12.92 -2.99
N THR A 135 7.06 11.64 -2.69
CA THR A 135 7.50 10.66 -3.68
C THR A 135 6.44 10.47 -4.77
N LEU A 136 5.18 10.24 -4.38
CA LEU A 136 4.07 10.00 -5.30
C LEU A 136 3.69 11.26 -6.11
N GLY A 137 3.50 12.38 -5.44
CA GLY A 137 3.08 13.64 -6.05
C GLY A 137 4.22 14.37 -6.77
N ASP A 138 5.35 14.61 -6.08
CA ASP A 138 6.42 15.45 -6.62
C ASP A 138 7.32 14.68 -7.59
N VAL A 139 7.60 13.39 -7.34
CA VAL A 139 8.50 12.60 -8.20
C VAL A 139 7.73 11.86 -9.27
N TYR A 140 6.77 11.02 -8.91
CA TYR A 140 6.00 10.22 -9.89
C TYR A 140 4.91 11.00 -10.63
N LYS A 141 4.69 12.26 -10.25
CA LYS A 141 3.72 13.17 -10.89
C LYS A 141 2.32 12.58 -10.87
N ILE A 142 1.92 12.00 -9.74
CA ILE A 142 0.52 11.65 -9.48
C ILE A 142 -0.21 12.95 -9.14
N ALA A 143 -1.22 13.30 -9.92
CA ALA A 143 -1.90 14.59 -9.79
C ALA A 143 -2.76 14.65 -8.52
N SER A 144 -3.45 13.56 -8.20
CA SER A 144 -4.42 13.50 -7.11
C SER A 144 -4.26 12.22 -6.30
N ALA A 145 -4.47 12.32 -4.99
CA ALA A 145 -4.53 11.12 -4.15
C ALA A 145 -5.78 10.26 -4.40
N ALA A 146 -6.76 10.77 -5.16
CA ALA A 146 -7.89 9.97 -5.62
C ALA A 146 -7.46 8.81 -6.54
N ASP A 147 -6.31 8.96 -7.20
CA ASP A 147 -5.69 7.94 -8.05
C ASP A 147 -4.84 6.95 -7.25
N MET A 148 -4.83 7.06 -5.91
CA MET A 148 -4.05 6.18 -5.03
C MET A 148 -4.95 5.15 -4.35
N ARG A 149 -4.37 3.97 -4.10
CA ARG A 149 -4.97 2.90 -3.30
C ARG A 149 -3.98 2.42 -2.26
N PHE A 150 -4.51 2.02 -1.11
CA PHE A 150 -3.78 1.24 -0.12
C PHE A 150 -4.08 -0.23 -0.33
N GLU A 151 -3.04 -1.05 -0.30
CA GLU A 151 -3.14 -2.50 -0.24
C GLU A 151 -2.39 -2.99 1.00
N LEU A 152 -2.96 -3.97 1.69
CA LEU A 152 -2.30 -4.71 2.75
C LEU A 152 -1.90 -6.08 2.19
N ALA A 153 -0.60 -6.28 2.00
CA ALA A 153 -0.06 -7.52 1.47
C ALA A 153 0.59 -8.33 2.59
N PRO A 154 0.39 -9.67 2.66
CA PRO A 154 1.16 -10.51 3.56
C PRO A 154 2.65 -10.37 3.28
N ARG A 155 3.47 -10.20 4.33
CA ARG A 155 4.92 -10.21 4.18
C ARG A 155 5.36 -11.62 3.77
N GLN A 156 5.95 -11.75 2.58
CA GLN A 156 6.62 -13.00 2.21
C GLN A 156 7.83 -13.17 3.13
N ARG A 157 7.76 -14.09 4.09
CA ARG A 157 8.94 -14.50 4.85
C ARG A 157 9.85 -15.28 3.91
N PRO A 158 11.18 -15.09 3.98
CA PRO A 158 12.10 -16.03 3.35
C PRO A 158 11.82 -17.42 3.93
N SER A 159 11.68 -18.41 3.06
CA SER A 159 11.24 -19.79 3.33
C SER A 159 12.14 -20.62 4.27
N ASN A 160 13.09 -19.99 4.97
CA ASN A 160 14.22 -20.69 5.59
C ASN A 160 14.19 -20.69 7.12
N GLU A 161 13.27 -19.96 7.78
CA GLU A 161 13.16 -20.00 9.25
C GLU A 161 12.37 -21.21 9.79
N ASP A 162 11.69 -21.96 8.92
CA ASP A 162 10.96 -23.19 9.29
C ASP A 162 11.80 -24.49 9.15
N SER A 163 13.07 -24.41 8.76
CA SER A 163 13.86 -25.61 8.43
C SER A 163 14.70 -26.21 9.58
N ALA A 164 14.61 -25.67 10.81
CA ALA A 164 15.39 -26.21 11.93
C ALA A 164 14.68 -27.30 12.75
N GLU A 165 13.37 -27.49 12.62
CA GLU A 165 12.66 -28.55 13.36
C GLU A 165 11.63 -29.27 12.49
N ARG A 166 12.08 -30.30 11.77
CA ARG A 166 11.47 -31.65 11.75
C ARG A 166 12.02 -32.47 10.58
N GLY A 167 12.96 -33.35 10.93
CA GLY A 167 13.09 -34.61 10.20
C GLY A 167 11.81 -35.43 10.37
N ASN A 168 11.03 -35.53 9.31
CA ASN A 168 10.46 -36.78 8.83
C ASN A 168 9.65 -36.52 7.57
N GLY A 169 10.01 -37.23 6.50
CA GLY A 169 9.29 -37.20 5.23
C GLY A 169 7.81 -37.48 5.42
N ARG A 170 6.99 -36.47 5.11
CA ARG A 170 5.59 -36.64 4.75
C ARG A 170 5.36 -35.70 3.59
N ALA A 171 4.93 -36.24 2.46
CA ALA A 171 4.52 -35.46 1.31
C ALA A 171 3.53 -34.38 1.79
N VAL A 172 3.96 -33.12 1.76
CA VAL A 172 3.08 -32.00 2.09
C VAL A 172 2.14 -31.87 0.91
N ASN A 173 0.89 -32.26 1.13
CA ASN A 173 -0.20 -32.01 0.21
C ASN A 173 -0.19 -30.52 -0.15
N SER A 174 0.01 -30.21 -1.44
CA SER A 174 -0.10 -28.85 -1.94
C SER A 174 -1.51 -28.34 -1.68
N VAL A 175 -1.68 -27.47 -0.69
CA VAL A 175 -2.94 -26.79 -0.41
C VAL A 175 -3.31 -25.98 -1.65
N SER A 176 -4.48 -26.25 -2.20
CA SER A 176 -4.97 -25.59 -3.41
C SER A 176 -5.20 -24.10 -3.19
N ALA A 177 -5.19 -23.31 -4.28
CA ALA A 177 -5.47 -21.89 -4.21
C ALA A 177 -6.86 -21.59 -3.60
N ALA A 178 -7.83 -22.47 -3.81
CA ALA A 178 -9.18 -22.38 -3.26
C ALA A 178 -9.19 -22.55 -1.73
N GLU A 179 -8.47 -23.55 -1.21
CA GLU A 179 -8.34 -23.77 0.24
C GLU A 179 -7.63 -22.61 0.94
N THR A 180 -6.65 -21.99 0.26
CA THR A 180 -5.95 -20.80 0.76
C THR A 180 -6.86 -19.58 0.82
N ALA A 181 -7.67 -19.35 -0.22
CA ALA A 181 -8.63 -18.24 -0.27
C ALA A 181 -9.70 -18.39 0.83
N GLU A 182 -10.17 -19.62 1.07
CA GLU A 182 -11.16 -19.91 2.09
C GLU A 182 -10.60 -19.71 3.52
N ALA A 183 -9.34 -20.08 3.75
CA ALA A 183 -8.65 -19.80 5.01
C ALA A 183 -8.52 -18.29 5.26
N LEU A 184 -8.13 -17.51 4.24
CA LEU A 184 -8.01 -16.06 4.32
C LEU A 184 -9.35 -15.40 4.65
N LYS A 185 -10.43 -15.83 4.00
CA LYS A 185 -11.80 -15.36 4.28
C LYS A 185 -12.18 -15.58 5.74
N ARG A 186 -11.94 -16.78 6.27
CA ARG A 186 -12.23 -17.10 7.68
C ARG A 186 -11.43 -16.24 8.65
N THR A 187 -10.15 -16.01 8.36
CA THR A 187 -9.28 -15.16 9.20
C THR A 187 -9.74 -13.71 9.20
N ILE A 188 -10.03 -13.13 8.03
CA ILE A 188 -10.54 -11.75 7.92
C ILE A 188 -11.86 -11.62 8.68
N LEU A 189 -12.77 -12.58 8.49
CA LEU A 189 -14.08 -12.56 9.13
C LEU A 189 -13.98 -12.63 10.67
N ALA A 190 -13.08 -13.48 11.19
CA ALA A 190 -12.82 -13.57 12.62
C ALA A 190 -12.32 -12.23 13.19
N ILE A 191 -11.35 -11.59 12.52
CA ILE A 191 -10.81 -10.29 12.92
C ILE A 191 -11.89 -9.21 12.88
N LEU A 192 -12.71 -9.17 11.83
CA LEU A 192 -13.78 -8.19 11.70
C LEU A 192 -14.87 -8.38 12.76
N ARG A 193 -15.23 -9.61 13.10
CA ARG A 193 -16.15 -9.91 14.21
C ARG A 193 -15.60 -9.42 15.55
N GLU A 194 -14.31 -9.65 15.80
CA GLU A 194 -13.62 -9.19 17.02
C GLU A 194 -13.59 -7.66 17.11
N ILE A 195 -13.17 -6.97 16.04
CA ILE A 195 -13.04 -5.51 16.02
C ILE A 195 -14.40 -4.81 16.06
N SER A 196 -15.39 -5.34 15.33
CA SER A 196 -16.73 -4.76 15.26
C SER A 196 -17.60 -5.10 16.48
N GLY A 197 -17.28 -6.18 17.19
CA GLY A 197 -18.14 -6.75 18.22
C GLY A 197 -19.42 -7.39 17.68
N ILE A 198 -19.52 -7.63 16.36
CA ILE A 198 -20.69 -8.21 15.71
C ILE A 198 -20.40 -9.68 15.39
N PRO A 199 -20.80 -10.64 16.24
CA PRO A 199 -20.47 -12.06 16.06
C PRO A 199 -21.16 -12.70 14.84
N THR A 200 -22.26 -12.10 14.38
CA THR A 200 -23.06 -12.59 13.24
C THR A 200 -22.63 -11.99 11.90
N LEU A 201 -21.56 -11.19 11.86
CA LEU A 201 -21.04 -10.63 10.63
C LEU A 201 -20.63 -11.76 9.69
N ASP A 202 -21.11 -11.77 8.46
CA ASP A 202 -20.83 -12.82 7.48
C ASP A 202 -20.68 -12.24 6.07
N LEU A 203 -20.13 -13.05 5.15
CA LEU A 203 -20.09 -12.73 3.73
C LEU A 203 -21.49 -12.90 3.12
N ASP A 204 -21.84 -12.07 2.15
CA ASP A 204 -23.04 -12.25 1.35
C ASP A 204 -22.83 -13.29 0.22
N ALA A 205 -23.87 -13.47 -0.59
CA ALA A 205 -23.89 -14.47 -1.67
C ALA A 205 -22.82 -14.23 -2.74
N ASP A 206 -22.33 -13.00 -2.89
CA ASP A 206 -21.32 -12.62 -3.87
C ASP A 206 -19.89 -12.65 -3.28
N GLY A 207 -19.78 -12.89 -1.97
CA GLY A 207 -18.51 -12.92 -1.25
C GLY A 207 -18.03 -11.54 -0.79
N ASP A 208 -18.96 -10.58 -0.74
CA ASP A 208 -18.76 -9.26 -0.18
C ASP A 208 -19.15 -9.24 1.30
N LEU A 209 -18.59 -8.31 2.07
CA LEU A 209 -18.99 -8.05 3.45
C LEU A 209 -19.27 -6.57 3.64
N VAL A 210 -20.42 -6.27 4.21
CA VAL A 210 -20.82 -4.90 4.56
C VAL A 210 -20.83 -4.77 6.06
N LEU A 211 -20.00 -3.87 6.59
CA LEU A 211 -19.93 -3.51 7.99
C LEU A 211 -20.35 -2.06 8.16
N GLU A 212 -21.32 -1.80 9.03
CA GLU A 212 -21.55 -0.45 9.52
C GLU A 212 -20.69 -0.22 10.76
N TYR A 213 -19.71 0.67 10.65
CA TYR A 213 -18.80 1.01 11.75
C TYR A 213 -18.88 2.50 12.05
N ARG A 214 -19.38 2.84 13.25
CA ARG A 214 -19.57 4.24 13.70
C ARG A 214 -20.37 5.12 12.71
N GLY A 215 -21.39 4.53 12.08
CA GLY A 215 -22.27 5.19 11.12
C GLY A 215 -21.72 5.28 9.68
N LEU A 216 -20.57 4.66 9.41
CA LEU A 216 -20.01 4.53 8.05
C LEU A 216 -20.25 3.13 7.53
N LYS A 217 -20.77 3.02 6.30
CA LYS A 217 -20.84 1.74 5.59
C LYS A 217 -19.48 1.41 4.98
N VAL A 218 -18.92 0.28 5.37
CA VAL A 218 -17.63 -0.24 4.92
C VAL A 218 -17.85 -1.56 4.20
N TYR A 219 -17.48 -1.61 2.94
CA TYR A 219 -17.58 -2.76 2.05
C TYR A 219 -16.23 -3.46 1.94
N PHE A 220 -16.22 -4.77 2.04
CA PHE A 220 -15.05 -5.62 1.92
C PHE A 220 -15.29 -6.59 0.77
N LEU A 221 -14.58 -6.43 -0.33
CA LEU A 221 -14.61 -7.35 -1.46
C LEU A 221 -13.36 -8.21 -1.42
N ILE A 222 -13.53 -9.53 -1.26
CA ILE A 222 -12.44 -10.49 -1.22
C ILE A 222 -12.42 -11.22 -2.57
N SER A 223 -11.39 -10.98 -3.40
CA SER A 223 -11.32 -11.63 -4.70
C SER A 223 -11.02 -13.13 -4.55
N PRO A 224 -11.86 -14.03 -5.11
CA PRO A 224 -11.67 -15.47 -4.96
C PRO A 224 -10.53 -16.04 -5.82
N GLN A 225 -10.08 -15.30 -6.84
CA GLN A 225 -9.09 -15.75 -7.83
C GLN A 225 -7.72 -15.08 -7.66
N VAL A 226 -7.71 -13.88 -7.09
CA VAL A 226 -6.52 -13.03 -7.00
C VAL A 226 -6.46 -12.57 -5.55
N ARG A 227 -5.36 -12.87 -4.84
CA ARG A 227 -5.25 -12.77 -3.37
C ARG A 227 -5.22 -11.32 -2.85
N TRP A 228 -6.25 -10.52 -3.13
CA TRP A 228 -6.42 -9.16 -2.65
C TRP A 228 -7.80 -8.93 -2.04
N MET A 229 -7.88 -7.99 -1.11
CA MET A 229 -9.10 -7.52 -0.47
C MET A 229 -9.24 -6.01 -0.70
N ARG A 230 -10.41 -5.56 -1.16
CA ARG A 230 -10.74 -4.14 -1.30
C ARG A 230 -11.66 -3.73 -0.16
N ILE A 231 -11.23 -2.74 0.60
CA ILE A 231 -12.03 -2.11 1.64
C ILE A 231 -12.49 -0.75 1.11
N THR A 232 -13.80 -0.52 1.05
CA THR A 232 -14.40 0.74 0.59
C THR A 232 -15.28 1.30 1.70
N ALA A 233 -14.98 2.47 2.22
CA ALA A 233 -15.86 3.16 3.17
C ALA A 233 -16.61 4.29 2.46
N VAL A 234 -17.94 4.34 2.59
CA VAL A 234 -18.74 5.47 2.12
C VAL A 234 -18.65 6.58 3.17
N LEU A 235 -18.01 7.68 2.79
CA LEU A 235 -17.71 8.80 3.70
C LEU A 235 -18.76 9.92 3.65
N ALA A 236 -19.70 9.87 2.70
CA ALA A 236 -20.85 10.77 2.60
C ALA A 236 -21.95 10.08 1.77
N ASP A 237 -23.17 10.04 2.31
CA ASP A 237 -24.37 9.66 1.57
C ASP A 237 -24.96 10.92 0.92
N GLY A 238 -25.07 10.93 -0.42
CA GLY A 238 -25.74 12.00 -1.17
C GLY A 238 -24.80 13.06 -1.74
N VAL A 239 -24.20 12.78 -2.90
CA VAL A 239 -24.04 13.83 -3.90
C VAL A 239 -25.33 13.81 -4.72
N PRO A 240 -26.21 14.82 -4.61
CA PRO A 240 -27.35 14.90 -5.51
C PRO A 240 -26.81 15.01 -6.94
N ILE A 241 -27.32 14.14 -7.81
CA ILE A 241 -27.07 14.17 -9.26
C ILE A 241 -27.73 15.41 -9.85
#